data_AF-A0A2K3JSW2-F1
#
_entry.id   AF-A0A2K3JSW2-F1
#
_cell.length_a   1.000
_cell.length_b   1.000
_cell.length_c   1.000
_cell.angle_alpha   90.00
_cell.angle_beta   90.00
_cell.angle_gamma   90.00
#
_symmetry.space_group_name_H-M   'P 1'
#
loop_
_entity.id
_entity.type
_entity.pdbx_description
1 polymer ?
#
loop_
_entity_poly.entity_id
_entity_poly.type
_entity_poly.pdbx_seq_one_letter_code
_entity_poly.pdbx_strand_id
1 'polypeptide(L)'
;MYGQDQISQTYRQLPPLFYFPKSQLQCYGESVYSTTSNSNLLSKCNNEQSPLERLTSVVAWSISTTRPTSFGVAPYNPILGETHHVSKGNLNVLLEQVSINPPVSALHATDDKENIEMIWCQQPVPKFR
;
A
#
# COMPACT_ATOMS: atom_id res chain seq x y z
N MET A 1 -14.23 34.27 9.07
CA MET A 1 -15.12 33.09 8.97
C MET A 1 -14.52 32.14 7.94
N TYR A 2 -13.62 31.25 8.35
CA TYR A 2 -13.09 30.16 7.54
C TYR A 2 -13.07 28.93 8.44
N GLY A 3 -14.16 28.16 8.39
CA GLY A 3 -14.41 27.06 9.31
C GLY A 3 -15.66 26.33 8.88
N GLN A 4 -15.63 25.78 7.67
CA GLN A 4 -16.64 24.86 7.18
C GLN A 4 -15.91 23.61 6.69
N ASP A 5 -15.88 22.63 7.58
CA ASP A 5 -16.11 21.22 7.29
C ASP A 5 -15.31 20.60 6.14
N GLN A 6 -13.99 20.55 6.28
CA GLN A 6 -13.24 19.41 5.72
C GLN A 6 -13.34 18.23 6.68
N ILE A 7 -14.55 17.69 6.88
CA ILE A 7 -14.63 16.27 7.19
C ILE A 7 -14.11 15.60 5.91
N SER A 8 -12.83 15.18 5.93
CA SER A 8 -12.19 14.50 4.81
C SER A 8 -13.15 13.46 4.26
N GLN A 9 -13.35 13.39 2.94
CA GLN A 9 -14.24 12.40 2.31
C GLN A 9 -13.92 10.97 2.74
N THR A 10 -12.73 10.72 3.27
CA THR A 10 -12.31 9.51 3.97
C THR A 10 -13.30 9.03 5.04
N TYR A 11 -14.01 9.94 5.72
CA TYR A 11 -14.91 9.59 6.82
C TYR A 11 -16.37 9.39 6.43
N ARG A 12 -16.73 9.57 5.15
CA ARG A 12 -18.09 9.24 4.71
C ARG A 12 -18.20 7.72 4.61
N GLN A 13 -18.88 7.13 5.60
CA GLN A 13 -19.27 5.74 5.55
C GLN A 13 -20.19 5.52 4.33
N LEU A 14 -19.85 4.52 3.52
CA LEU A 14 -20.67 4.09 2.40
C LEU A 14 -21.66 3.02 2.90
N PRO A 15 -22.78 2.79 2.19
CA PRO A 15 -23.60 1.60 2.44
C PRO A 15 -22.74 0.32 2.34
N PRO A 16 -23.00 -0.73 3.15
CA PRO A 16 -22.21 -1.97 3.17
C PRO A 16 -22.01 -2.64 1.81
N LEU A 17 -22.96 -2.46 0.89
CA LEU A 17 -22.90 -2.98 -0.48
C LEU A 17 -21.72 -2.43 -1.30
N PHE A 18 -21.22 -1.25 -0.94
CA PHE A 18 -20.08 -0.61 -1.60
C PHE A 18 -18.74 -0.96 -0.95
N TYR A 19 -18.72 -1.82 0.08
CA TYR A 19 -17.49 -2.31 0.67
C TYR A 19 -17.16 -3.73 0.19
N PHE A 20 -15.89 -4.00 -0.10
CA PHE A 20 -15.39 -5.37 -0.22
C PHE A 20 -14.66 -5.76 1.07
N PRO A 21 -14.52 -7.06 1.39
CA PRO A 21 -14.08 -7.53 2.70
C PRO A 21 -12.56 -7.42 2.90
N LYS A 22 -12.00 -6.22 2.72
CA LYS A 22 -10.61 -5.89 3.07
C LYS A 22 -10.51 -4.49 3.68
N SER A 23 -9.58 -4.31 4.60
CA SER A 23 -9.13 -3.00 5.05
C SER A 23 -8.23 -2.34 4.01
N GLN A 24 -8.15 -1.00 4.00
CA GLN A 24 -7.14 -0.28 3.21
C GLN A 24 -5.72 -0.80 3.47
N LEU A 25 -5.39 -1.19 4.71
CA LEU A 25 -4.06 -1.71 5.04
C LEU A 25 -3.76 -3.00 4.26
N GLN A 26 -4.75 -3.87 4.10
CA GLN A 26 -4.61 -5.08 3.29
C GLN A 26 -4.42 -4.72 1.81
N CYS A 27 -5.21 -3.79 1.27
CA CYS A 27 -5.08 -3.36 -0.12
C CYS A 27 -3.71 -2.78 -0.44
N TYR A 28 -3.16 -1.94 0.44
CA TYR A 28 -1.82 -1.38 0.25
C TYR A 28 -0.73 -2.44 0.46
N GLY A 29 -0.87 -3.35 1.42
CA GLY A 29 0.06 -4.45 1.62
C GLY A 29 0.14 -5.39 0.41
N GLU A 30 -0.99 -5.73 -0.21
CA GLU A 30 -1.05 -6.62 -1.38
C GLU A 30 -0.24 -6.11 -2.57
N SER A 31 -0.04 -4.79 -2.68
CA SER A 31 0.83 -4.20 -3.71
C SER A 31 2.29 -4.63 -3.57
N VAL A 32 2.73 -4.99 -2.35
CA VAL A 32 4.10 -5.40 -2.02
C VAL A 32 4.24 -6.92 -2.05
N TYR A 33 3.38 -7.66 -1.34
CA TYR A 33 3.56 -9.11 -1.18
C TYR A 33 2.81 -9.95 -2.22
N SER A 34 1.76 -9.46 -2.88
CA SER A 34 1.00 -10.28 -3.85
C SER A 34 1.65 -10.31 -5.25
N THR A 35 2.97 -10.22 -5.34
CA THR A 35 3.73 -10.30 -6.61
C THR A 35 3.69 -11.71 -7.21
N THR A 36 3.65 -11.81 -8.55
CA THR A 36 3.68 -13.09 -9.26
C THR A 36 5.04 -13.77 -9.04
N SER A 37 5.05 -15.04 -8.63
CA SER A 37 6.25 -15.84 -8.38
C SER A 37 7.20 -15.96 -9.57
N ASN A 38 6.70 -15.74 -10.78
CA ASN A 38 7.48 -15.88 -12.01
C ASN A 38 8.30 -14.62 -12.34
N SER A 39 8.01 -13.50 -11.70
CA SER A 39 8.69 -12.23 -11.91
C SER A 39 9.35 -11.81 -10.60
N ASN A 40 10.58 -12.28 -10.35
CA ASN A 40 11.39 -11.89 -9.19
C ASN A 40 11.87 -10.43 -9.30
N LEU A 41 10.96 -9.48 -9.52
CA LEU A 41 11.28 -8.08 -9.77
C LEU A 41 11.95 -7.43 -8.56
N LEU A 42 11.55 -7.81 -7.34
CA LEU A 42 12.20 -7.37 -6.11
C LEU A 42 13.67 -7.79 -6.08
N SER A 43 13.98 -9.07 -6.29
CA SER A 43 15.37 -9.53 -6.27
C SER A 43 16.23 -8.81 -7.32
N LYS A 44 15.69 -8.53 -8.51
CA LYS A 44 16.41 -7.76 -9.53
C LYS A 44 16.78 -6.35 -9.09
N CYS A 45 16.00 -5.71 -8.21
CA CYS A 45 16.32 -4.37 -7.73
C CYS A 45 17.72 -4.27 -7.11
N ASN A 46 18.19 -5.33 -6.44
CA ASN A 46 19.50 -5.37 -5.81
C ASN A 46 20.55 -6.21 -6.57
N ASN A 47 20.13 -7.15 -7.42
CA ASN A 47 21.05 -8.11 -8.06
C ASN A 47 21.55 -7.71 -9.47
N GLU A 48 20.98 -6.67 -10.11
CA GLU A 48 21.48 -6.23 -11.42
C GLU A 48 22.87 -5.56 -11.33
N GLN A 49 23.69 -5.79 -12.35
CA GLN A 49 25.11 -5.41 -12.34
C GLN A 49 25.30 -3.90 -12.43
N SER A 50 24.66 -3.25 -13.41
CA SER A 50 24.79 -1.81 -13.59
C SER A 50 23.79 -1.02 -12.74
N PRO A 51 24.14 0.21 -12.30
CA PRO A 51 23.20 1.10 -11.65
C PRO A 51 21.94 1.38 -12.47
N LEU A 52 22.07 1.45 -13.81
CA LEU A 52 20.96 1.71 -14.71
C LEU A 52 19.96 0.54 -14.76
N GLU A 53 20.44 -0.70 -14.78
CA GLU A 53 19.59 -1.90 -14.75
C GLU A 53 18.89 -2.06 -13.40
N ARG A 54 19.56 -1.75 -12.28
CA ARG A 54 18.93 -1.71 -10.95
C ARG A 54 17.80 -0.69 -10.90
N LEU A 55 18.03 0.53 -11.38
CA LEU A 55 16.98 1.55 -11.47
C LEU A 55 15.83 1.11 -12.38
N THR A 56 16.13 0.50 -13.53
CA THR A 56 15.12 -0.04 -14.45
C THR A 56 14.26 -1.10 -13.76
N SER A 57 14.88 -1.96 -12.94
CA SER A 57 14.18 -2.97 -12.16
C SER A 57 13.29 -2.37 -11.06
N VAL A 58 13.76 -1.32 -10.37
CA VAL A 58 12.95 -0.58 -9.40
C VAL A 58 11.72 0.06 -10.06
N VAL A 59 11.89 0.66 -11.24
CA VAL A 59 10.78 1.24 -12.01
C VAL A 59 9.81 0.15 -12.46
N ALA A 60 10.30 -0.96 -13.00
CA ALA A 60 9.47 -2.09 -13.41
C ALA A 60 8.67 -2.69 -12.23
N TRP A 61 9.32 -2.87 -11.09
CA TRP A 61 8.67 -3.31 -9.85
C TRP A 61 7.60 -2.29 -9.41
N SER A 62 7.92 -1.00 -9.35
CA SER A 62 6.99 0.05 -8.94
C SER A 62 5.76 0.15 -9.84
N ILE A 63 5.90 -0.12 -11.14
CA ILE A 63 4.73 -0.17 -12.05
C ILE A 63 3.90 -1.43 -11.75
N SER A 64 4.55 -2.57 -11.47
CA SER A 64 3.88 -3.84 -11.19
C SER A 64 3.03 -3.83 -9.90
N THR A 65 3.31 -2.92 -8.96
CA THR A 65 2.52 -2.77 -7.73
C THR A 65 1.16 -2.10 -7.98
N THR A 66 0.98 -1.46 -9.15
CA THR A 66 -0.29 -0.83 -9.53
C THR A 66 -1.30 -1.89 -9.91
N ARG A 67 -2.28 -2.15 -9.04
CA ARG A 67 -3.39 -3.08 -9.33
C ARG A 67 -4.68 -2.33 -9.64
N PRO A 68 -5.43 -2.74 -10.69
CA PRO A 68 -6.75 -2.20 -10.92
C PRO A 68 -7.67 -2.58 -9.74
N THR A 69 -8.28 -1.58 -9.13
CA THR A 69 -9.28 -1.79 -8.07
C THR A 69 -10.58 -2.32 -8.68
N SER A 70 -11.28 -3.18 -7.96
CA SER A 70 -12.65 -3.57 -8.32
C SER A 70 -13.52 -2.32 -8.43
N PHE A 71 -14.11 -2.09 -9.60
CA PHE A 71 -14.92 -0.90 -9.85
C PHE A 71 -16.13 -0.86 -8.92
N GLY A 72 -16.43 0.32 -8.37
CA GLY A 72 -17.64 0.57 -7.60
C GLY A 72 -17.59 0.09 -6.15
N VAL A 73 -16.47 -0.43 -5.65
CA VAL A 73 -16.31 -0.81 -4.24
C VAL A 73 -15.06 -0.19 -3.61
N ALA A 74 -15.15 0.12 -2.32
CA ALA A 74 -14.04 0.62 -1.51
C ALA A 74 -13.65 -0.43 -0.46
N PRO A 75 -12.39 -0.46 -0.01
CA PRO A 75 -12.05 -1.20 1.19
C PRO A 75 -12.54 -0.46 2.44
N TYR A 76 -12.60 -1.16 3.57
CA TYR A 76 -12.90 -0.56 4.86
C TYR A 76 -11.83 0.46 5.25
N ASN A 77 -12.28 1.59 5.82
CA ASN A 77 -11.39 2.58 6.38
C ASN A 77 -10.76 2.01 7.66
N PRO A 78 -9.43 2.05 7.79
CA PRO A 78 -8.76 1.52 8.96
C PRO A 78 -8.98 2.41 10.18
N ILE A 79 -9.05 1.79 11.35
CA ILE A 79 -9.12 2.52 12.63
C ILE A 79 -7.72 2.94 13.09
N LEU A 80 -7.62 3.94 13.96
CA LEU A 80 -6.33 4.36 14.53
C LEU A 80 -5.66 3.18 15.27
N GLY A 81 -4.39 2.91 14.96
CA GLY A 81 -3.63 1.80 15.53
C GLY A 81 -3.98 0.43 14.94
N GLU A 82 -4.84 0.36 13.93
CA GLU A 82 -5.02 -0.88 13.17
C GLU A 82 -3.69 -1.29 12.52
N THR A 83 -3.37 -2.59 12.57
CA THR A 83 -2.16 -3.14 11.96
C THR A 83 -2.48 -4.27 10.99
N HIS A 84 -1.68 -4.40 9.92
CA HIS A 84 -1.69 -5.55 9.02
C HIS A 84 -0.26 -6.09 8.87
N HIS A 85 -0.07 -7.40 9.09
CA HIS A 85 1.24 -8.04 9.00
C HIS A 85 1.19 -9.25 8.07
N VAL A 86 2.18 -9.38 7.19
CA VAL A 86 2.31 -10.50 6.25
C VAL A 86 3.76 -10.90 6.08
N SER A 87 4.01 -12.20 6.10
CA SER A 87 5.29 -12.80 5.70
C SER A 87 5.09 -13.66 4.45
N LYS A 88 5.91 -13.44 3.41
CA LYS A 88 5.95 -14.22 2.18
C LYS A 88 7.40 -14.60 1.86
N GLY A 89 7.79 -15.82 2.21
CA GLY A 89 9.20 -16.20 2.14
C GLY A 89 10.02 -15.36 3.11
N ASN A 90 11.03 -14.64 2.61
CA ASN A 90 11.86 -13.75 3.42
C ASN A 90 11.32 -12.31 3.49
N LEU A 91 10.31 -11.99 2.67
CA LEU A 91 9.67 -10.67 2.67
C LEU A 91 8.68 -10.58 3.84
N ASN A 92 8.95 -9.68 4.77
CA ASN A 92 8.07 -9.33 5.88
C ASN A 92 7.52 -7.93 5.64
N VAL A 93 6.22 -7.74 5.88
CA VAL A 93 5.51 -6.48 5.64
C VAL A 93 4.67 -6.16 6.86
N LEU A 94 4.82 -4.95 7.39
CA LEU A 94 4.01 -4.38 8.46
C LEU A 94 3.37 -3.08 7.96
N LEU A 95 2.07 -2.93 8.19
CA LEU A 95 1.36 -1.66 8.02
C LEU A 95 0.67 -1.27 9.31
N GLU A 96 0.59 0.03 9.56
CA GLU A 96 -0.16 0.61 10.68
C GLU A 96 -0.90 1.87 10.25
N GLN A 97 -2.13 2.04 10.72
CA GLN A 97 -2.84 3.31 10.63
C GLN A 97 -2.38 4.26 11.73
N VAL A 98 -1.42 5.13 11.40
CA VAL A 98 -0.74 6.00 12.37
C VAL A 98 -1.46 7.33 12.63
N SER A 99 -2.37 7.73 11.75
CA SER A 99 -3.19 8.94 11.92
C SER A 99 -4.53 8.76 11.25
N ILE A 100 -5.60 9.31 11.83
CA ILE A 100 -6.93 9.34 11.19
C ILE A 100 -7.25 10.72 10.59
N ASN A 101 -6.74 11.81 11.17
CA ASN A 101 -7.01 13.18 10.71
C ASN A 101 -5.70 13.99 10.53
N PRO A 102 -5.10 14.02 9.33
CA PRO A 102 -5.51 13.31 8.12
C PRO A 102 -5.26 11.79 8.21
N PRO A 103 -5.94 10.97 7.40
CA PRO A 103 -5.73 9.53 7.39
C PRO A 103 -4.35 9.22 6.81
N VAL A 104 -3.48 8.60 7.59
CA VAL A 104 -2.14 8.17 7.17
C VAL A 104 -1.91 6.73 7.62
N SER A 105 -1.56 5.89 6.66
CA SER A 105 -1.06 4.53 6.91
C SER A 105 0.44 4.50 6.63
N ALA A 106 1.23 3.96 7.55
CA ALA A 106 2.65 3.68 7.37
C ALA A 106 2.83 2.22 6.92
N LEU A 107 3.85 1.95 6.09
CA LEU A 107 4.29 0.61 5.72
C LEU A 107 5.80 0.51 5.92
N HIS A 108 6.23 -0.60 6.50
CA HIS A 108 7.61 -1.05 6.54
C HIS A 108 7.69 -2.48 6.03
N ALA A 109 8.59 -2.74 5.10
CA ALA A 109 8.84 -4.09 4.61
C ALA A 109 10.33 -4.37 4.46
N THR A 110 10.73 -5.59 4.80
CA THR A 110 12.12 -6.05 4.72
C THR A 110 12.20 -7.41 4.03
N ASP A 111 13.22 -7.60 3.21
CA ASP A 111 13.65 -8.91 2.71
C ASP A 111 15.15 -9.07 2.97
N ASP A 112 15.48 -9.79 4.04
CA ASP A 112 16.86 -9.94 4.51
C ASP A 112 17.73 -10.70 3.51
N LYS A 113 17.13 -11.64 2.76
CA LYS A 113 17.88 -12.44 1.78
C LYS A 113 18.31 -11.59 0.59
N GLU A 114 17.42 -10.71 0.12
CA GLU A 114 17.69 -9.85 -1.02
C GLU A 114 18.31 -8.50 -0.61
N ASN A 115 18.47 -8.25 0.70
CA ASN A 115 18.93 -6.99 1.28
C ASN A 115 18.10 -5.79 0.78
N ILE A 116 16.78 -5.90 0.94
CA ILE A 116 15.80 -4.88 0.51
C ILE A 116 15.05 -4.38 1.74
N GLU A 117 14.93 -3.05 1.83
CA GLU A 117 14.07 -2.36 2.77
C GLU A 117 13.17 -1.38 2.01
N MET A 118 11.89 -1.36 2.36
CA MET A 118 10.89 -0.46 1.80
C MET A 118 10.16 0.23 2.95
N ILE A 119 10.18 1.56 2.92
CA ILE A 119 9.46 2.41 3.87
C ILE A 119 8.63 3.40 3.06
N TRP A 120 7.32 3.43 3.28
CA TRP A 120 6.47 4.46 2.68
C TRP A 120 5.27 4.78 3.56
N CYS A 121 4.61 5.89 3.23
CA CYS A 121 3.34 6.27 3.84
C CYS A 121 2.29 6.54 2.76
N GLN A 122 1.04 6.24 3.08
CA GLN A 122 -0.09 6.46 2.19
C GLN A 122 -1.10 7.41 2.87
N GLN A 123 -1.46 8.47 2.17
CA GLN A 123 -2.47 9.45 2.58
C GLN A 123 -3.53 9.57 1.47
N PRO A 124 -4.68 8.87 1.60
CA PRO A 124 -5.73 8.94 0.60
C PRO A 124 -6.47 10.28 0.75
N VAL A 125 -6.55 11.04 -0.35
CA VAL A 125 -7.33 12.29 -0.43
C VAL A 125 -8.47 12.14 -1.45
N PRO A 126 -9.53 11.38 -1.12
CA PRO A 126 -10.65 11.15 -2.03
C PRO A 126 -11.37 12.46 -2.38
N LYS A 127 -11.72 12.61 -3.66
CA LYS A 127 -12.47 13.76 -4.20
C LYS A 127 -13.55 13.27 -5.17
N PHE A 128 -14.81 13.44 -4.81
CA PHE A 128 -15.93 13.44 -5.76
C PHE A 128 -15.86 14.68 -6.64
N ARG A 129 -15.88 14.51 -7.96
CA ARG A 129 -15.84 15.58 -8.96
C ARG A 129 -17.17 15.66 -9.69
#